data_AF-A0A4V1RGC7-F1
#
_entry.id   AF-A0A4V1RGC7-F1
#
_cell.length_a   1.000
_cell.length_b   1.000
_cell.length_c   1.000
_cell.angle_alpha   90.00
_cell.angle_beta   90.00
_cell.angle_gamma   90.00
#
_symmetry.space_group_name_H-M   'P 1'
#
loop_
_entity.id
_entity.type
_entity.pdbx_description
1 polymer ?
#
loop_
_entity_poly.entity_id
_entity_poly.type
_entity_poly.pdbx_seq_one_letter_code
_entity_poly.pdbx_strand_id
1 'polypeptide(L)'
;LDHATGEAIIPIDVDLQDPIEVIPHLIEKWQAGAEMVLAKRSDRSTDSRLKRKSAEWFYKLHNKISNPKIEENVGDFRLMSRDVVENIKLMPERNLFMKGILSWVGGRTDVVEYARAERVAGNTKFNGWKLWNLALEGITSFSTFPLRMWTYIGLFVAGLSFLYGAWMIVDTLAFGNPVRGYPSLLVSILFLGGVQLIGIGVLGEYIGRIYVEVKNRPRYILKGNK
;
A
#
# COMPACT_ATOMS: atom_id res chain seq x y z
N LEU A 1 10.35 -9.61 -16.31
CA LEU A 1 9.14 -9.89 -17.12
C LEU A 1 9.35 -9.50 -18.58
N ASP A 2 9.85 -8.30 -18.85
CA ASP A 2 10.04 -7.77 -20.22
C ASP A 2 10.80 -8.69 -21.20
N HIS A 3 11.74 -9.49 -20.71
CA HIS A 3 12.54 -10.42 -21.52
C HIS A 3 12.05 -11.87 -21.52
N ALA A 4 10.98 -12.19 -20.77
CA ALA A 4 10.45 -13.55 -20.71
C ALA A 4 9.63 -13.85 -21.97
N THR A 5 9.84 -15.02 -22.60
CA THR A 5 9.20 -15.41 -23.88
C THR A 5 8.19 -16.55 -23.77
N GLY A 6 8.05 -17.22 -22.63
CA GLY A 6 7.12 -18.35 -22.45
C GLY A 6 5.63 -17.96 -22.33
N GLU A 7 4.72 -18.89 -22.56
CA GLU A 7 3.26 -18.65 -22.43
C GLU A 7 2.77 -18.57 -20.97
N ALA A 8 3.50 -19.22 -20.06
CA ALA A 8 3.33 -19.12 -18.62
C ALA A 8 4.64 -18.67 -17.98
N ILE A 9 4.57 -17.71 -17.07
CA ILE A 9 5.73 -17.11 -16.41
C ILE A 9 5.61 -17.32 -14.89
N ILE A 10 6.64 -17.89 -14.28
CA ILE A 10 6.72 -18.11 -12.83
C ILE A 10 7.99 -17.42 -12.31
N PRO A 11 7.90 -16.29 -11.57
CA PRO A 11 9.02 -15.75 -10.82
C PRO A 11 9.32 -16.64 -9.60
N ILE A 12 10.60 -16.87 -9.33
CA ILE A 12 11.07 -17.72 -8.22
C ILE A 12 12.16 -16.96 -7.48
N ASP A 13 12.06 -16.90 -6.15
CA ASP A 13 13.12 -16.32 -5.32
C ASP A 13 14.33 -17.27 -5.24
N VAL A 14 15.53 -16.71 -5.33
CA VAL A 14 16.79 -17.49 -5.31
C VAL A 14 17.19 -17.97 -3.92
N ASP A 15 16.40 -17.67 -2.88
CA ASP A 15 16.67 -18.04 -1.50
C ASP A 15 16.14 -19.44 -1.12
N LEU A 16 15.69 -20.21 -2.11
CA LEU A 16 15.18 -21.58 -2.01
C LEU A 16 13.99 -21.72 -1.04
N GLN A 17 13.26 -20.61 -0.80
CA GLN A 17 12.09 -20.61 0.07
C GLN A 17 10.81 -21.08 -0.61
N ASP A 18 10.80 -21.08 -1.94
CA ASP A 18 9.66 -21.43 -2.77
C ASP A 18 9.73 -22.93 -3.15
N PRO A 19 8.69 -23.72 -2.85
CA PRO A 19 8.67 -25.14 -3.17
C PRO A 19 8.47 -25.36 -4.67
N ILE A 20 9.52 -25.83 -5.33
CA ILE A 20 9.53 -26.12 -6.77
C ILE A 20 8.52 -27.23 -7.10
N GLU A 21 8.22 -28.11 -6.14
CA GLU A 21 7.25 -29.19 -6.23
C GLU A 21 5.81 -28.68 -6.46
N VAL A 22 5.54 -27.40 -6.20
CA VAL A 22 4.23 -26.78 -6.42
C VAL A 22 4.04 -26.35 -7.89
N ILE A 23 5.13 -26.20 -8.66
CA ILE A 23 5.06 -25.75 -10.07
C ILE A 23 4.11 -26.58 -10.94
N PRO A 24 4.13 -27.93 -10.90
CA PRO A 24 3.20 -28.75 -11.69
C PRO A 24 1.72 -28.44 -11.39
N HIS A 25 1.39 -28.22 -10.11
CA HIS A 25 0.04 -27.88 -9.68
C HIS A 25 -0.39 -26.48 -10.17
N LEU A 26 0.55 -25.52 -10.22
CA LEU A 26 0.29 -24.21 -10.81
C LEU A 26 -0.04 -24.33 -12.30
N ILE A 27 0.73 -25.17 -13.03
CA ILE A 27 0.54 -25.41 -14.46
C ILE A 27 -0.80 -26.09 -14.72
N GLU A 28 -1.20 -27.09 -13.93
CA GLU A 28 -2.52 -27.73 -14.06
C GLU A 28 -3.66 -26.72 -13.96
N LYS A 29 -3.61 -25.81 -12.98
CA LYS A 29 -4.62 -24.76 -12.81
C LYS A 29 -4.64 -23.78 -13.98
N TRP A 30 -3.47 -23.41 -14.49
CA TRP A 30 -3.36 -22.59 -15.68
C TRP A 30 -3.97 -23.27 -16.92
N GLN A 31 -3.67 -24.54 -17.13
CA GLN A 31 -4.26 -25.35 -18.21
C GLN A 31 -5.78 -25.54 -18.04
N ALA A 32 -6.29 -25.51 -16.81
CA ALA A 32 -7.73 -25.48 -16.50
C ALA A 32 -8.40 -24.10 -16.75
N GLY A 33 -7.65 -23.13 -17.25
CA GLY A 33 -8.14 -21.81 -17.68
C GLY A 33 -7.97 -20.69 -16.66
N ALA A 34 -7.16 -20.87 -15.61
CA ALA A 34 -6.79 -19.76 -14.73
C ALA A 34 -5.68 -18.91 -15.37
N GLU A 35 -5.85 -17.59 -15.42
CA GLU A 35 -4.86 -16.67 -15.98
C GLU A 35 -3.80 -16.27 -14.95
N MET A 36 -4.17 -16.34 -13.67
CA MET A 36 -3.26 -16.14 -12.55
C MET A 36 -3.44 -17.28 -11.55
N VAL A 37 -2.33 -17.90 -11.14
CA VAL A 37 -2.37 -18.97 -10.13
C VAL A 37 -1.47 -18.59 -8.96
N LEU A 38 -2.06 -18.39 -7.80
CA LEU A 38 -1.38 -17.93 -6.60
C LEU A 38 -0.96 -19.14 -5.75
N ALA A 39 0.32 -19.20 -5.37
CA ALA A 39 0.75 -20.16 -4.37
C ALA A 39 0.50 -19.57 -2.97
N LYS A 40 -0.46 -20.14 -2.25
CA LYS A 40 -0.85 -19.71 -0.90
C LYS A 40 -0.31 -20.69 0.13
N ARG A 41 0.22 -20.14 1.22
CA ARG A 41 0.70 -20.96 2.35
C ARG A 41 -0.49 -21.43 3.17
N SER A 42 -0.61 -22.75 3.36
CA SER A 42 -1.68 -23.35 4.16
C SER A 42 -1.43 -23.23 5.67
N ASP A 43 -0.17 -23.18 6.11
CA ASP A 43 0.18 -23.20 7.54
C ASP A 43 0.95 -21.96 8.02
N ARG A 44 0.49 -21.38 9.14
CA ARG A 44 1.08 -20.24 9.87
C ARG A 44 1.43 -20.60 11.32
N SER A 45 1.50 -21.88 11.65
CA SER A 45 1.82 -22.40 12.99
C SER A 45 3.16 -21.89 13.56
N THR A 46 4.09 -21.42 12.72
CA THR A 46 5.41 -20.90 13.10
C THR A 46 5.50 -19.38 13.35
N ASP A 47 4.44 -18.60 13.07
CA ASP A 47 4.45 -17.14 13.34
C ASP A 47 3.97 -16.84 14.77
N SER A 48 4.71 -15.99 15.50
CA SER A 48 4.27 -15.48 16.81
C SER A 48 2.89 -14.82 16.70
N ARG A 49 2.01 -15.05 17.71
CA ARG A 49 0.62 -14.54 17.76
C ARG A 49 0.49 -13.04 17.45
N LEU A 50 1.52 -12.26 17.83
CA LEU A 50 1.57 -10.81 17.60
C LEU A 50 1.77 -10.45 16.11
N LYS A 51 2.63 -11.19 15.40
CA LYS A 51 2.82 -11.04 13.94
C LYS A 51 1.57 -11.43 13.16
N ARG A 52 0.86 -12.48 13.62
CA ARG A 52 -0.37 -12.93 12.96
C ARG A 52 -1.47 -11.87 13.04
N LYS A 53 -1.72 -11.33 14.24
CA LYS A 53 -2.72 -10.27 14.44
C LYS A 53 -2.39 -8.98 13.70
N SER A 54 -1.13 -8.54 13.69
CA SER A 54 -0.75 -7.30 12.99
C SER A 54 -0.87 -7.45 11.47
N ALA A 55 -0.53 -8.61 10.91
CA ALA A 55 -0.71 -8.88 9.49
C ALA A 55 -2.20 -8.94 9.10
N GLU A 56 -3.05 -9.64 9.87
CA GLU A 56 -4.50 -9.69 9.64
C GLU A 56 -5.12 -8.29 9.69
N TRP A 57 -4.72 -7.44 10.65
CA TRP A 57 -5.25 -6.09 10.76
C TRP A 57 -4.80 -5.21 9.59
N PHE A 58 -3.56 -5.37 9.13
CA PHE A 58 -3.06 -4.70 7.93
C PHE A 58 -3.89 -5.06 6.68
N TYR A 59 -4.10 -6.35 6.41
CA TYR A 59 -4.86 -6.77 5.24
C TYR A 59 -6.33 -6.33 5.32
N LYS A 60 -6.97 -6.43 6.49
CA LYS A 60 -8.34 -5.93 6.70
C LYS A 60 -8.43 -4.42 6.49
N LEU A 61 -7.48 -3.66 7.02
CA LEU A 61 -7.47 -2.21 6.86
C LEU A 61 -7.25 -1.84 5.39
N HIS A 62 -6.21 -2.40 4.76
CA HIS A 62 -5.89 -2.19 3.35
C HIS A 62 -7.08 -2.51 2.45
N ASN A 63 -7.67 -3.69 2.58
CA ASN A 63 -8.81 -4.13 1.75
C ASN A 63 -10.09 -3.31 1.99
N LYS A 64 -10.15 -2.51 3.07
CA LYS A 64 -11.25 -1.59 3.35
C LYS A 64 -11.03 -0.19 2.77
N ILE A 65 -9.78 0.26 2.67
CA ILE A 65 -9.44 1.65 2.29
C ILE A 65 -8.77 1.78 0.91
N SER A 66 -8.29 0.68 0.36
CA SER A 66 -7.59 0.62 -0.92
C SER A 66 -8.30 -0.34 -1.87
N ASN A 67 -8.35 0.04 -3.14
CA ASN A 67 -8.77 -0.84 -4.23
C ASN A 67 -7.56 -1.02 -5.15
N PRO A 68 -7.09 -2.25 -5.44
CA PRO A 68 -7.84 -3.52 -5.39
C PRO A 68 -7.58 -4.35 -4.11
N LYS A 69 -8.45 -5.33 -3.85
CA LYS A 69 -8.33 -6.25 -2.71
C LYS A 69 -7.09 -7.14 -2.89
N ILE A 70 -6.32 -7.30 -1.83
CA ILE A 70 -5.15 -8.17 -1.79
C ILE A 70 -5.51 -9.45 -1.05
N GLU A 71 -5.24 -10.58 -1.70
CA GLU A 71 -5.36 -11.90 -1.09
C GLU A 71 -4.32 -12.08 0.04
N GLU A 72 -4.80 -12.52 1.19
CA GLU A 72 -3.96 -12.69 2.37
C GLU A 72 -3.00 -13.88 2.21
N ASN A 73 -1.77 -13.73 2.71
CA ASN A 73 -0.76 -14.80 2.77
C ASN A 73 -0.30 -15.36 1.41
N VAL A 74 -0.54 -14.61 0.35
CA VAL A 74 0.01 -14.89 -0.97
C VAL A 74 1.43 -14.33 -1.05
N GLY A 75 2.38 -15.20 -1.39
CA GLY A 75 3.77 -14.85 -1.63
C GLY A 75 3.99 -14.25 -3.02
N ASP A 76 5.24 -13.96 -3.37
CA ASP A 76 5.57 -13.48 -4.72
C ASP A 76 5.59 -14.65 -5.74
N PHE A 77 5.76 -15.89 -5.26
CA PHE A 77 5.65 -17.13 -6.02
C PHE A 77 4.24 -17.36 -6.59
N ARG A 78 4.13 -17.32 -7.91
CA ARG A 78 2.86 -17.40 -8.66
C ARG A 78 3.09 -17.76 -10.12
N LEU A 79 2.06 -18.22 -10.81
CA LEU A 79 2.05 -18.35 -12.26
C LEU A 79 1.21 -17.22 -12.87
N MET A 80 1.74 -16.58 -13.91
CA MET A 80 1.04 -15.58 -14.72
C MET A 80 0.99 -16.03 -16.18
N SER A 81 -0.19 -15.93 -16.80
CA SER A 81 -0.33 -16.11 -18.24
C SER A 81 0.39 -15.00 -19.02
N ARG A 82 0.70 -15.26 -20.29
CA ARG A 82 1.25 -14.26 -21.21
C ARG A 82 0.42 -12.98 -21.23
N ASP A 83 -0.89 -13.08 -21.34
CA ASP A 83 -1.78 -11.91 -21.45
C ASP A 83 -1.72 -11.04 -20.19
N VAL A 84 -1.69 -11.66 -19.01
CA VAL A 84 -1.49 -10.95 -17.73
C VAL A 84 -0.15 -10.23 -17.72
N VAL A 85 0.93 -10.88 -18.18
CA VAL A 85 2.26 -10.25 -18.24
C VAL A 85 2.29 -9.08 -19.22
N GLU A 86 1.66 -9.18 -20.39
CA GLU A 86 1.60 -8.06 -21.34
C GLU A 86 0.79 -6.88 -20.77
N ASN A 87 -0.31 -7.13 -20.06
CA ASN A 87 -1.05 -6.08 -19.35
C ASN A 87 -0.19 -5.39 -18.27
N ILE A 88 0.60 -6.14 -17.50
CA ILE A 88 1.55 -5.58 -16.52
C ILE A 88 2.62 -4.72 -17.21
N LYS A 89 3.00 -5.03 -18.45
CA LYS A 89 4.01 -4.25 -19.18
C LYS A 89 3.49 -2.89 -19.66
N LEU A 90 2.17 -2.77 -19.89
CA LEU A 90 1.52 -1.51 -20.27
C LEU A 90 1.40 -0.51 -19.11
N MET A 91 1.54 -1.00 -17.88
CA MET A 91 1.41 -0.21 -16.66
C MET A 91 2.59 0.75 -16.50
N PRO A 92 2.38 2.08 -16.46
CA PRO A 92 3.46 3.07 -16.32
C PRO A 92 4.04 3.14 -14.89
N GLU A 93 3.42 2.50 -13.91
CA GLU A 93 3.69 2.62 -12.48
C GLU A 93 5.17 2.35 -12.15
N ARG A 94 5.86 3.32 -11.57
CA ARG A 94 7.28 3.16 -11.21
C ARG A 94 7.45 2.60 -9.81
N ASN A 95 6.55 2.97 -8.90
CA ASN A 95 6.49 2.38 -7.57
C ASN A 95 5.75 1.05 -7.66
N LEU A 96 6.51 -0.02 -7.90
CA LEU A 96 6.01 -1.38 -8.11
C LEU A 96 5.59 -2.01 -6.78
N PHE A 97 4.40 -1.66 -6.30
CA PHE A 97 3.73 -2.48 -5.30
C PHE A 97 3.02 -3.64 -6.02
N MET A 98 3.77 -4.70 -6.28
CA MET A 98 3.34 -5.83 -7.11
C MET A 98 2.02 -6.45 -6.64
N LYS A 99 1.75 -6.48 -5.33
CA LYS A 99 0.50 -7.01 -4.79
C LYS A 99 -0.74 -6.24 -5.26
N GLY A 100 -0.64 -4.92 -5.40
CA GLY A 100 -1.72 -4.07 -5.90
C GLY A 100 -1.83 -4.07 -7.41
N ILE A 101 -0.69 -4.08 -8.11
CA ILE A 101 -0.65 -4.20 -9.58
C ILE A 101 -1.34 -5.51 -10.01
N LEU A 102 -0.97 -6.62 -9.38
CA LEU A 102 -1.47 -7.94 -9.75
C LEU A 102 -2.95 -8.11 -9.43
N SER A 103 -3.46 -7.47 -8.39
CA SER A 103 -4.90 -7.47 -8.12
C SER A 103 -5.69 -6.50 -9.02
N TRP A 104 -5.02 -5.54 -9.70
CA TRP A 104 -5.67 -4.61 -10.63
C TRP A 104 -5.79 -5.17 -12.04
N VAL A 105 -4.75 -5.87 -12.52
CA VAL A 105 -4.70 -6.46 -13.88
C VAL A 105 -5.83 -7.47 -14.12
N GLY A 106 -6.40 -8.03 -13.05
CA GLY A 106 -7.57 -8.90 -13.11
C GLY A 106 -7.23 -10.27 -13.69
N GLY A 107 -8.23 -10.89 -14.30
CA GLY A 107 -8.15 -12.25 -14.83
C GLY A 107 -8.64 -13.32 -13.86
N ARG A 108 -8.92 -14.51 -14.40
CA ARG A 108 -9.38 -15.65 -13.58
C ARG A 108 -8.24 -16.12 -12.68
N THR A 109 -8.39 -15.87 -11.38
CA THR A 109 -7.40 -16.24 -10.36
C THR A 109 -7.80 -17.54 -9.68
N ASP A 110 -6.88 -18.52 -9.67
CA ASP A 110 -6.98 -19.72 -8.83
C ASP A 110 -5.86 -19.76 -7.79
N VAL A 111 -6.05 -20.57 -6.75
CA VAL A 111 -5.10 -20.70 -5.64
C VAL A 111 -4.67 -22.16 -5.50
N VAL A 112 -3.37 -22.37 -5.35
CA VAL A 112 -2.77 -23.65 -4.96
C VAL A 112 -2.20 -23.51 -3.56
N GLU A 113 -2.67 -24.33 -2.64
CA GLU A 113 -2.22 -24.32 -1.25
C GLU A 113 -1.01 -25.25 -1.07
N TYR A 114 0.00 -24.80 -0.31
CA TYR A 114 1.18 -25.60 0.00
C TYR A 114 1.65 -25.45 1.44
N ALA A 115 2.18 -26.54 2.00
CA ALA A 115 2.89 -26.54 3.27
C ALA A 115 4.36 -26.19 3.02
N ARG A 116 4.85 -25.14 3.67
CA ARG A 116 6.21 -24.63 3.46
C ARG A 116 7.20 -25.40 4.33
N ALA A 117 8.37 -25.76 3.80
CA ALA A 117 9.49 -26.25 4.60
C ALA A 117 10.01 -25.17 5.58
N GLU A 118 10.44 -25.57 6.77
CA GLU A 118 11.05 -24.66 7.74
C GLU A 118 12.34 -24.04 7.16
N ARG A 119 12.66 -22.81 7.59
CA ARG A 119 13.86 -22.10 7.12
C ARG A 119 15.12 -22.88 7.50
N VAL A 120 15.96 -23.22 6.51
CA VAL A 120 17.26 -23.88 6.74
C VAL A 120 18.28 -22.93 7.38
N ALA A 121 18.20 -21.62 7.12
CA ALA A 121 18.99 -20.59 7.83
C ALA A 121 18.45 -19.16 7.62
N GLY A 122 18.62 -18.30 8.63
CA GLY A 122 18.44 -16.84 8.52
C GLY A 122 17.42 -16.23 9.49
N ASN A 123 17.87 -15.23 10.26
CA ASN A 123 17.00 -14.39 11.07
C ASN A 123 16.13 -13.51 10.17
N THR A 124 14.83 -13.39 10.49
CA THR A 124 13.92 -12.54 9.70
C THR A 124 14.39 -11.09 9.70
N LYS A 125 14.89 -10.59 8.55
CA LYS A 125 15.23 -9.16 8.35
C LYS A 125 14.01 -8.24 8.23
N PHE A 126 12.83 -8.74 8.53
CA PHE A 126 11.56 -8.02 8.52
C PHE A 126 11.33 -7.37 9.89
N ASN A 127 11.89 -6.17 10.06
CA ASN A 127 11.65 -5.32 11.22
C ASN A 127 10.21 -4.77 11.15
N GLY A 128 9.49 -4.68 12.27
CA GLY A 128 8.10 -4.18 12.30
C GLY A 128 7.94 -2.79 11.66
N TRP A 129 8.99 -1.97 11.72
CA TRP A 129 9.06 -0.67 11.04
C TRP A 129 8.97 -0.78 9.50
N LYS A 130 9.61 -1.78 8.89
CA LYS A 130 9.52 -2.02 7.44
C LYS A 130 8.12 -2.44 7.01
N LEU A 131 7.43 -3.23 7.84
CA LEU A 131 6.02 -3.59 7.62
C LEU A 131 5.11 -2.38 7.70
N TRP A 132 5.36 -1.48 8.66
CA TRP A 132 4.58 -0.26 8.81
C TRP A 132 4.79 0.71 7.64
N ASN A 133 6.03 0.87 7.18
CA ASN A 133 6.32 1.66 5.97
C ASN A 133 5.69 1.05 4.72
N LEU A 134 5.77 -0.28 4.53
CA LEU A 134 5.11 -0.96 3.42
C LEU A 134 3.59 -0.75 3.46
N ALA A 135 3.00 -0.72 4.67
CA ALA A 135 1.59 -0.47 4.83
C ALA A 135 1.19 0.96 4.44
N LEU A 136 1.96 1.95 4.90
CA LEU A 136 1.78 3.34 4.49
C LEU A 136 1.93 3.51 2.98
N GLU A 137 2.92 2.85 2.38
CA GLU A 137 3.18 2.87 0.95
C GLU A 137 2.02 2.27 0.16
N GLY A 138 1.47 1.13 0.59
CA GLY A 138 0.27 0.54 -0.03
C GLY A 138 -0.96 1.45 0.05
N ILE A 139 -1.19 2.08 1.21
CA ILE A 139 -2.34 2.98 1.39
C ILE A 139 -2.20 4.24 0.53
N THR A 140 -1.02 4.85 0.52
CA THR A 140 -0.78 6.11 -0.21
C THR A 140 -0.64 5.92 -1.71
N SER A 141 -0.25 4.73 -2.19
CA SER A 141 -0.12 4.43 -3.62
C SER A 141 -1.45 4.10 -4.29
N PHE A 142 -2.36 3.39 -3.60
CA PHE A 142 -3.63 2.92 -4.18
C PHE A 142 -4.86 3.64 -3.63
N SER A 143 -4.67 4.62 -2.75
CA SER A 143 -5.79 5.35 -2.16
C SER A 143 -5.48 6.83 -1.97
N THR A 144 -6.46 7.66 -2.35
CA THR A 144 -6.52 9.07 -1.95
C THR A 144 -7.17 9.25 -0.58
N PHE A 145 -7.42 8.16 0.17
CA PHE A 145 -8.11 8.20 1.45
C PHE A 145 -7.41 9.10 2.48
N PRO A 146 -6.07 9.02 2.70
CA PRO A 146 -5.38 9.94 3.61
C PRO A 146 -5.60 11.42 3.26
N LEU A 147 -5.53 11.75 1.96
CA LEU A 147 -5.75 13.10 1.47
C LEU A 147 -7.18 13.58 1.77
N ARG A 148 -8.19 12.76 1.46
CA ARG A 148 -9.61 13.07 1.71
C ARG A 148 -9.90 13.21 3.21
N MET A 149 -9.33 12.35 4.04
CA MET A 149 -9.48 12.41 5.49
C MET A 149 -8.94 13.74 6.02
N TRP A 150 -7.78 14.20 5.52
CA TRP A 150 -7.23 15.48 5.91
C TRP A 150 -8.10 16.66 5.45
N THR A 151 -8.70 16.59 4.26
CA THR A 151 -9.68 17.58 3.81
C THR A 151 -10.86 17.69 4.77
N TYR A 152 -11.42 16.56 5.24
CA TYR A 152 -12.53 16.58 6.19
C TYR A 152 -12.14 17.09 7.57
N ILE A 153 -10.97 16.72 8.08
CA ILE A 153 -10.43 17.27 9.34
C ILE A 153 -10.26 18.79 9.21
N GLY A 154 -9.69 19.26 8.10
CA GLY A 154 -9.53 20.69 7.82
C GLY A 154 -10.87 21.43 7.78
N LEU A 155 -11.88 20.88 7.09
CA LEU A 155 -13.22 21.47 7.04
C LEU A 155 -13.90 21.49 8.42
N PHE A 156 -13.75 20.43 9.21
CA PHE A 156 -14.29 20.35 10.55
C PHE A 156 -13.66 21.40 11.48
N VAL A 157 -12.33 21.50 11.47
CA VAL A 157 -11.59 22.51 12.26
C VAL A 157 -11.97 23.91 11.82
N ALA A 158 -12.02 24.18 10.50
CA ALA A 158 -12.44 25.47 9.98
C ALA A 158 -13.87 25.82 10.41
N GLY A 159 -14.80 24.85 10.39
CA GLY A 159 -16.16 25.02 10.88
C GLY A 159 -16.23 25.37 12.37
N LEU A 160 -15.48 24.67 13.21
CA LEU A 160 -15.39 24.99 14.64
C LEU A 160 -14.79 26.39 14.88
N SER A 161 -13.71 26.73 14.17
CA SER A 161 -13.09 28.06 14.27
C SER A 161 -14.05 29.16 13.82
N PHE A 162 -14.83 28.93 12.76
CA PHE A 162 -15.83 29.88 12.28
C PHE A 162 -16.96 30.09 13.30
N LEU A 163 -17.51 29.01 13.86
CA LEU A 163 -18.55 29.09 14.90
C LEU A 163 -18.06 29.80 16.15
N TYR A 164 -16.86 29.47 16.62
CA TYR A 164 -16.24 30.12 17.77
C TYR A 164 -15.95 31.62 17.51
N GLY A 165 -15.46 31.95 16.31
CA GLY A 165 -15.26 33.34 15.89
C GLY A 165 -16.56 34.13 15.81
N ALA A 166 -17.62 33.55 15.23
CA ALA A 166 -18.94 34.17 15.16
C ALA A 166 -19.53 34.42 16.56
N TRP A 167 -19.42 33.44 17.46
CA TRP A 167 -19.85 33.58 18.85
C TRP A 167 -19.08 34.71 19.56
N MET A 168 -17.75 34.78 19.40
CA MET A 168 -16.93 35.82 20.01
C MET A 168 -17.27 37.23 19.49
N ILE A 169 -17.59 37.37 18.20
CA ILE A 169 -18.05 38.64 17.62
C ILE A 169 -19.36 39.08 18.26
N VAL A 170 -20.34 38.18 18.36
CA VAL A 170 -21.65 38.46 18.98
C VAL A 170 -21.49 38.85 20.45
N ASP A 171 -20.69 38.08 21.20
CA ASP A 171 -20.41 38.32 22.62
C ASP A 171 -19.73 39.69 22.84
N THR A 172 -18.74 40.02 22.01
CA THR A 172 -18.02 41.30 22.07
C THR A 172 -18.92 42.50 21.76
N LEU A 173 -19.81 42.36 20.77
CA LEU A 173 -20.77 43.43 20.41
C LEU A 173 -21.85 43.64 21.48
N ALA A 174 -22.24 42.59 22.20
CA ALA A 174 -23.31 42.64 23.20
C ALA A 174 -22.83 43.04 24.60
N PHE A 175 -21.64 42.59 25.04
CA PHE A 175 -21.21 42.69 26.44
C PHE A 175 -19.88 43.44 26.65
N GLY A 176 -19.18 43.81 25.56
CA GLY A 176 -17.84 44.40 25.64
C GLY A 176 -16.75 43.39 26.02
N ASN A 177 -15.47 43.70 25.77
CA ASN A 177 -14.36 42.73 25.85
C ASN A 177 -13.61 42.80 27.21
N PRO A 178 -13.67 41.79 28.11
CA PRO A 178 -13.17 41.95 29.47
C PRO A 178 -11.67 41.64 29.69
N VAL A 179 -11.02 40.66 29.03
CA VAL A 179 -9.61 40.29 29.39
C VAL A 179 -8.81 39.54 28.29
N ARG A 180 -7.47 39.63 28.41
CA ARG A 180 -6.36 39.11 27.58
C ARG A 180 -6.55 37.72 26.93
N GLY A 181 -6.84 37.74 25.63
CA GLY A 181 -6.89 36.56 24.75
C GLY A 181 -5.54 35.94 24.33
N TYR A 182 -4.43 36.24 25.00
CA TYR A 182 -3.10 35.75 24.57
C TYR A 182 -2.96 34.22 24.61
N PRO A 183 -3.38 33.50 25.67
CA PRO A 183 -3.26 32.04 25.71
C PRO A 183 -4.15 31.34 24.67
N SER A 184 -5.39 31.80 24.50
CA SER A 184 -6.32 31.24 23.51
C SER A 184 -5.89 31.54 22.07
N LEU A 185 -5.32 32.72 21.82
CA LEU A 185 -4.79 33.11 20.52
C LEU A 185 -3.52 32.34 20.17
N LEU A 186 -2.61 32.15 21.13
CA LEU A 186 -1.38 31.37 20.95
C LEU A 186 -1.68 29.88 20.70
N VAL A 187 -2.60 29.28 21.47
CA VAL A 187 -3.05 27.88 21.24
C VAL A 187 -3.73 27.74 19.88
N SER A 188 -4.58 28.70 19.48
CA SER A 188 -5.27 28.65 18.19
C SER A 188 -4.29 28.73 17.02
N ILE A 189 -3.29 29.61 17.10
CA ILE A 189 -2.25 29.76 16.07
C ILE A 189 -1.38 28.50 16.00
N LEU A 190 -0.91 27.97 17.13
CA LEU A 190 -0.09 26.75 17.13
C LEU A 190 -0.88 25.53 16.64
N PHE A 191 -2.16 25.42 17.01
CA PHE A 191 -3.02 24.35 16.54
C PHE A 191 -3.27 24.43 15.03
N LEU A 192 -3.67 25.61 14.53
CA LEU A 192 -3.84 25.82 13.09
C LEU A 192 -2.54 25.59 12.31
N GLY A 193 -1.41 26.09 12.83
CA GLY A 193 -0.08 25.87 12.24
C GLY A 193 0.31 24.40 12.21
N GLY A 194 0.06 23.65 13.28
CA GLY A 194 0.29 22.20 13.34
C GLY A 194 -0.56 21.43 12.32
N VAL A 195 -1.85 21.75 12.24
CA VAL A 195 -2.78 21.14 11.26
C VAL A 195 -2.37 21.49 9.82
N GLN A 196 -1.96 22.73 9.56
CA GLN A 196 -1.47 23.13 8.24
C GLN A 196 -0.19 22.38 7.85
N LEU A 197 0.79 22.27 8.76
CA LEU A 197 2.04 21.56 8.51
C LEU A 197 1.81 20.07 8.21
N ILE A 198 0.91 19.41 8.94
CA ILE A 198 0.54 18.01 8.64
C ILE A 198 -0.11 17.93 7.26
N GLY A 199 -0.99 18.86 6.91
CA GLY A 199 -1.62 18.92 5.58
C GLY A 199 -0.62 19.11 4.45
N ILE A 200 0.35 20.00 4.62
CA ILE A 200 1.45 20.20 3.68
C ILE A 200 2.30 18.93 3.58
N GLY A 201 2.55 18.23 4.69
CA GLY A 201 3.25 16.94 4.68
C GLY A 201 2.53 15.88 3.84
N VAL A 202 1.22 15.75 4.01
CA VAL A 202 0.40 14.83 3.20
C VAL A 202 0.43 15.24 1.72
N LEU A 203 0.26 16.53 1.41
CA LEU A 203 0.36 17.03 0.02
C LEU A 203 1.74 16.75 -0.59
N GLY A 204 2.81 16.97 0.18
CA GLY A 204 4.19 16.70 -0.23
C GLY A 204 4.42 15.23 -0.59
N GLU A 205 3.83 14.30 0.16
CA GLU A 205 3.87 12.86 -0.14
C GLU A 205 3.25 12.53 -1.51
N TYR A 206 2.06 13.09 -1.80
CA TYR A 206 1.39 12.89 -3.10
C TYR A 206 2.12 13.61 -4.23
N ILE A 207 2.62 14.83 -4.02
CA ILE A 207 3.44 15.55 -5.02
C ILE A 207 4.73 14.77 -5.31
N GLY A 208 5.37 14.21 -4.29
CA GLY A 208 6.55 13.35 -4.46
C GLY A 208 6.26 12.12 -5.32
N ARG A 209 5.10 11.48 -5.12
CA ARG A 209 4.64 10.36 -5.95
C ARG A 209 4.39 10.78 -7.40
N ILE A 210 3.69 11.89 -7.62
CA ILE A 210 3.50 12.48 -8.96
C ILE A 210 4.87 12.75 -9.59
N TYR A 211 5.81 13.37 -8.87
CA TYR A 211 7.16 13.64 -9.35
C TYR A 211 7.92 12.35 -9.75
N VAL A 212 7.76 11.27 -8.99
CA VAL A 212 8.34 9.96 -9.34
C VAL A 212 7.78 9.45 -10.66
N GLU A 213 6.46 9.49 -10.84
CA GLU A 213 5.77 9.01 -12.04
C GLU A 213 6.08 9.84 -13.29
N VAL A 214 6.11 11.18 -13.18
CA VAL A 214 6.36 12.06 -14.34
C VAL A 214 7.83 12.15 -14.77
N LYS A 215 8.78 11.69 -13.93
CA LYS A 215 10.23 11.80 -14.20
C LYS A 215 10.66 11.11 -15.50
N ASN A 216 9.87 10.22 -16.06
CA ASN A 216 10.13 9.51 -17.32
C ASN A 216 11.50 8.79 -17.44
N ARG A 217 12.25 8.64 -16.34
CA ARG A 217 13.46 7.81 -16.26
C ARG A 217 13.14 6.33 -16.47
N PRO A 218 13.89 5.57 -17.28
CA PRO A 218 13.65 4.14 -17.46
C PRO A 218 13.82 3.36 -16.15
N ARG A 219 13.04 2.29 -15.94
CA ARG A 219 13.06 1.46 -14.72
C ARG A 219 14.41 0.77 -14.52
N TYR A 220 15.03 0.34 -15.60
CA TYR A 220 16.35 -0.26 -15.62
C TYR A 220 17.02 0.04 -16.96
N ILE A 221 18.35 -0.08 -17.00
CA ILE A 221 19.13 0.00 -18.22
C ILE A 221 19.88 -1.32 -18.32
N LEU A 222 19.70 -2.03 -19.43
CA LEU A 222 20.53 -3.20 -19.73
C LEU A 222 21.93 -2.71 -20.04
N LYS A 223 22.91 -3.27 -19.34
CA LYS A 223 24.30 -3.09 -19.74
C LYS A 223 24.47 -3.79 -21.09
N GLY A 224 24.68 -3.02 -22.16
CA GLY A 224 25.04 -3.60 -23.45
C GLY A 224 26.33 -4.41 -23.31
N ASN A 225 26.42 -5.52 -24.04
CA ASN A 225 27.69 -6.22 -24.20
C ASN A 225 28.66 -5.24 -24.88
N LYS A 226 29.72 -4.86 -24.15
CA LYS A 226 30.93 -4.33 -24.78
C LYS A 226 31.73 -5.49 -25.33
#